data_AF-A0A956LXB1-F1
#
_entry.id   AF-A0A956LXB1-F1
#
_cell.length_a   1.000
_cell.length_b   1.000
_cell.length_c   1.000
_cell.angle_alpha   90.00
_cell.angle_beta   90.00
_cell.angle_gamma   90.00
#
_symmetry.space_group_name_H-M   'P 1'
#
loop_
_entity.id
_entity.type
_entity.pdbx_description
1 polymer ?
#
loop_
_entity_poly.entity_id
_entity_poly.type
_entity_poly.pdbx_seq_one_letter_code
_entity_poly.pdbx_strand_id
1 'polypeptide(L)'
;MNEDPEVQKLLADVVLYKVDAEKDAGVDLAKEHHVSGYPTFLMVNDELKPIDRWMGYTKPYLGTKMGRALSDLSTIEEKELSFGAKPTADMAVRLADYNGAAGDYAMAVTYYRKAEKLDPATPQGAEIFDATYSGYRKDVFTQDDVLQAAETALQRTDAGGTLDVCERMAFLGKQTEDKHLQAKFLRAAIDRTADATDAEIVKRRESMMPDYALYVENDGAKAVKLKRASMPEGWMEDAGQLNSYAWWAFESGVDTKGALALARKGADLAAPGKEKAMILDTAAELCNALNDCHEAVALTKQAMAEDPESEYYKKQLDRFQDLLATQK
;
A
#
# COMPACT_ATOMS: atom_id res chain seq x y z
N MET A 1 8.23 9.72 21.12
CA MET A 1 7.55 8.74 22.00
C MET A 1 7.80 9.03 23.48
N ASN A 2 9.05 9.19 23.92
CA ASN A 2 9.37 9.37 25.35
C ASN A 2 9.02 10.73 25.98
N GLU A 3 8.65 11.76 25.21
CA GLU A 3 8.36 13.11 25.75
C GLU A 3 6.87 13.44 25.80
N ASP A 4 6.02 12.54 25.29
CA ASP A 4 4.57 12.74 25.29
C ASP A 4 3.98 12.19 26.60
N PRO A 5 3.36 13.03 27.46
CA PRO A 5 2.86 12.60 28.77
C PRO A 5 1.81 11.49 28.71
N GLU A 6 0.99 11.44 27.66
CA GLU A 6 -0.03 10.40 27.52
C GLU A 6 0.61 9.06 27.14
N VAL A 7 1.65 9.09 26.29
CA VAL A 7 2.40 7.89 25.94
C VAL A 7 3.22 7.39 27.12
N GLN A 8 3.84 8.29 27.90
CA GLN A 8 4.52 7.93 29.15
C GLN A 8 3.56 7.24 30.13
N LYS A 9 2.33 7.75 30.26
CA LYS A 9 1.30 7.13 31.10
C LYS A 9 0.93 5.72 30.63
N LEU A 10 0.78 5.51 29.31
CA LEU A 10 0.51 4.18 28.73
C LEU A 10 1.66 3.19 28.98
N LEU A 11 2.88 3.69 29.08
CA LEU A 11 4.08 2.88 29.28
C LEU A 11 4.44 2.69 30.76
N ALA A 12 3.69 3.27 31.71
CA ALA A 12 4.03 3.24 33.13
C ALA A 12 4.07 1.82 33.72
N ASP A 13 3.28 0.91 33.16
CA ASP A 13 3.13 -0.47 33.64
C ASP A 13 3.99 -1.48 32.87
N VAL A 14 4.86 -1.01 31.97
CA VAL A 14 5.71 -1.88 31.14
C VAL A 14 7.14 -1.38 31.03
N VAL A 15 8.06 -2.28 30.70
CA VAL A 15 9.42 -1.91 30.32
C VAL A 15 9.50 -1.79 28.80
N LEU A 16 9.64 -0.56 28.30
CA LEU A 16 9.88 -0.34 26.87
C LEU A 16 11.35 -0.61 26.52
N TYR A 17 11.61 -1.78 25.95
CA TYR A 17 12.91 -2.12 25.39
C TYR A 17 12.94 -1.81 23.88
N LYS A 18 13.80 -0.87 23.46
CA LYS A 18 13.91 -0.45 22.06
C LYS A 18 15.00 -1.26 21.36
N VAL A 19 14.65 -1.85 20.23
CA VAL A 19 15.57 -2.58 19.36
C VAL A 19 15.61 -1.88 18.01
N ASP A 20 16.82 -1.53 17.57
CA ASP A 20 17.06 -1.11 16.19
C ASP A 20 17.15 -2.37 15.33
N ALA A 21 16.05 -2.73 14.68
CA ALA A 21 15.92 -3.95 13.89
C ALA A 21 16.82 -3.99 12.64
N GLU A 22 17.50 -2.88 12.32
CA GLU A 22 18.40 -2.77 11.17
C GLU A 22 19.88 -2.79 11.58
N LYS A 23 20.19 -2.94 12.88
CA LYS A 23 21.57 -2.93 13.41
C LYS A 23 21.82 -3.99 14.46
N ASP A 24 23.09 -4.36 14.59
CA ASP A 24 23.62 -5.25 15.63
C ASP A 24 22.76 -6.52 15.82
N ALA A 25 22.47 -6.89 17.07
CA ALA A 25 21.61 -8.02 17.41
C ALA A 25 20.14 -7.84 16.95
N GLY A 26 19.73 -6.61 16.61
CA GLY A 26 18.37 -6.33 16.17
C GLY A 26 18.02 -6.97 14.83
N VAL A 27 19.00 -7.16 13.95
CA VAL A 27 18.80 -7.87 12.66
C VAL A 27 18.40 -9.33 12.89
N ASP A 28 19.04 -10.00 13.84
CA ASP A 28 18.75 -11.40 14.15
C ASP A 28 17.43 -11.53 14.93
N LEU A 29 17.16 -10.63 15.88
CA LEU A 29 15.87 -10.58 16.58
C LEU A 29 14.69 -10.31 15.62
N ALA A 30 14.88 -9.44 14.63
CA ALA A 30 13.86 -9.17 13.62
C ALA A 30 13.54 -10.41 12.79
N LYS A 31 14.55 -11.22 12.44
CA LYS A 31 14.36 -12.50 11.73
C LYS A 31 13.69 -13.53 12.62
N GLU A 32 14.17 -13.70 13.85
CA GLU A 32 13.64 -14.66 14.84
C GLU A 32 12.16 -14.40 15.11
N HIS A 33 11.78 -13.13 15.27
CA HIS A 33 10.39 -12.74 15.52
C HIS A 33 9.62 -12.42 14.23
N HIS A 34 10.13 -12.75 13.04
CA HIS A 34 9.45 -12.55 11.76
C HIS A 34 8.87 -11.12 11.60
N VAL A 35 9.66 -10.10 11.94
CA VAL A 35 9.26 -8.70 11.80
C VAL A 35 9.24 -8.34 10.31
N SER A 36 8.06 -8.03 9.78
CA SER A 36 7.87 -7.70 8.36
C SER A 36 7.53 -6.23 8.10
N GLY A 37 7.55 -5.39 9.13
CA GLY A 37 7.26 -3.97 9.04
C GLY A 37 7.57 -3.23 10.33
N TYR A 38 7.78 -1.92 10.21
CA TYR A 38 8.19 -1.07 11.33
C TYR A 38 7.20 0.10 11.56
N PRO A 39 6.94 0.48 12.83
CA PRO A 39 7.34 -0.24 14.03
C PRO A 39 6.52 -1.52 14.24
N THR A 40 7.14 -2.55 14.84
CA THR A 40 6.45 -3.74 15.37
C THR A 40 6.64 -3.76 16.89
N PHE A 41 5.57 -4.05 17.63
CA PHE A 41 5.58 -4.19 19.07
C PHE A 41 5.30 -5.64 19.42
N LEU A 42 6.18 -6.22 20.23
CA LEU A 42 6.03 -7.54 20.82
C LEU A 42 5.99 -7.35 22.33
N MET A 43 4.88 -7.72 22.96
CA MET A 43 4.76 -7.72 24.41
C MET A 43 5.03 -9.13 24.92
N VAL A 44 5.90 -9.22 25.92
CA VAL A 44 6.30 -10.49 26.55
C VAL A 44 6.14 -10.40 28.07
N ASN A 45 5.98 -11.55 28.72
CA ASN A 45 6.03 -11.66 30.18
C ASN A 45 7.49 -11.72 30.70
N ASP A 46 7.66 -11.94 32.00
CA ASP A 46 8.95 -12.08 32.67
C ASP A 46 9.75 -13.33 32.25
N GLU A 47 9.07 -14.34 31.69
CA GLU A 47 9.68 -15.51 31.05
C GLU A 47 10.02 -15.29 29.57
N LEU A 48 9.86 -14.07 29.05
CA LEU A 48 10.04 -13.71 27.63
C LEU A 48 9.07 -14.42 26.67
N LYS A 49 7.97 -14.99 27.18
CA LYS A 49 6.92 -15.58 26.35
C LYS A 49 5.98 -14.50 25.81
N PRO A 50 5.54 -14.61 24.54
CA PRO A 50 4.66 -13.61 23.92
C PRO A 50 3.29 -13.59 24.59
N ILE A 51 2.76 -12.39 24.84
CA ILE A 51 1.41 -12.17 25.37
C ILE A 51 0.52 -11.36 24.41
N ASP A 52 1.10 -10.46 23.61
CA ASP A 52 0.41 -9.74 22.53
C ASP A 52 1.44 -9.23 21.49
N ARG A 53 0.97 -8.88 20.30
CA ARG A 53 1.77 -8.36 19.19
C ARG A 53 0.93 -7.47 18.28
N TRP A 54 1.48 -6.35 17.84
CA TRP A 54 0.87 -5.51 16.79
C TRP A 54 1.93 -4.79 15.95
N MET A 55 1.52 -4.35 14.76
CA MET A 55 2.35 -3.61 13.81
C MET A 55 1.74 -2.25 13.53
N GLY A 56 2.59 -1.23 13.39
CA GLY A 56 2.19 0.15 13.19
C GLY A 56 2.01 0.93 14.50
N TYR A 57 1.92 2.26 14.35
CA TYR A 57 1.79 3.17 15.48
C TYR A 57 0.94 4.39 15.10
N THR A 58 -0.11 4.60 15.86
CA THR A 58 -0.65 5.92 16.16
C THR A 58 -0.86 5.97 17.67
N LYS A 59 -0.94 7.16 18.26
CA LYS A 59 -1.17 7.28 19.71
C LYS A 59 -2.48 6.58 20.15
N PRO A 60 -3.64 6.78 19.49
CA PRO A 60 -4.86 6.05 19.83
C PRO A 60 -4.72 4.54 19.66
N TYR A 61 -4.09 4.10 18.56
CA TYR A 61 -3.89 2.67 18.29
C TYR A 61 -3.02 1.99 19.34
N LEU A 62 -1.91 2.64 19.74
CA LEU A 62 -1.06 2.17 20.83
C LEU A 62 -1.86 2.03 22.13
N GLY A 63 -2.66 3.05 22.49
CA GLY A 63 -3.49 3.01 23.69
C GLY A 63 -4.46 1.83 23.71
N THR A 64 -5.15 1.58 22.60
CA THR A 64 -6.06 0.43 22.46
C THR A 64 -5.33 -0.90 22.59
N LYS A 65 -4.19 -1.09 21.89
CA LYS A 65 -3.45 -2.35 21.93
C LYS A 65 -2.81 -2.60 23.30
N MET A 66 -2.23 -1.57 23.92
CA MET A 66 -1.67 -1.65 25.27
C MET A 66 -2.75 -1.98 26.31
N GLY A 67 -3.88 -1.27 26.29
CA GLY A 67 -4.97 -1.52 27.24
C GLY A 67 -5.52 -2.94 27.12
N ARG A 68 -5.62 -3.47 25.90
CA ARG A 68 -6.05 -4.85 25.64
C ARG A 68 -5.03 -5.87 26.12
N ALA A 69 -3.74 -5.67 25.84
CA ALA A 69 -2.68 -6.57 26.26
C ALA A 69 -2.59 -6.62 27.79
N LEU A 70 -2.65 -5.46 28.45
CA LEU A 70 -2.60 -5.35 29.92
C LEU A 70 -3.86 -5.89 30.62
N SER A 71 -4.99 -6.01 29.93
CA SER A 71 -6.20 -6.61 30.51
C SER A 71 -6.10 -8.14 30.65
N ASP A 72 -5.16 -8.78 29.96
CA ASP A 72 -4.99 -10.23 29.94
C ASP A 72 -3.53 -10.62 29.62
N LEU A 73 -2.78 -10.83 30.71
CA LEU A 73 -1.35 -11.14 30.68
C LEU A 73 -1.04 -12.62 30.37
N SER A 74 -2.04 -13.44 30.04
CA SER A 74 -1.80 -14.81 29.61
C SER A 74 -0.92 -14.85 28.35
N THR A 75 -0.09 -15.87 28.23
CA THR A 75 0.68 -16.12 27.02
C THR A 75 -0.23 -16.47 25.84
N ILE A 76 0.27 -16.33 24.61
CA ILE A 76 -0.51 -16.73 23.43
C ILE A 76 -0.92 -18.21 23.49
N GLU A 77 -0.05 -19.09 23.97
CA GLU A 77 -0.36 -20.51 24.15
C GLU A 77 -1.51 -20.73 25.16
N GLU A 78 -1.49 -20.02 26.29
CA GLU A 78 -2.59 -20.07 27.26
C GLU A 78 -3.90 -19.51 26.70
N LYS A 79 -3.83 -18.46 25.87
CA LYS A 79 -4.98 -17.91 25.15
C LYS A 79 -5.58 -18.92 24.18
N GLU A 80 -4.74 -19.65 23.44
CA GLU A 80 -5.18 -20.74 22.55
C GLU A 80 -5.85 -21.89 23.30
N LEU A 81 -5.27 -22.32 24.43
CA LEU A 81 -5.84 -23.34 25.31
C LEU A 81 -7.19 -22.89 25.90
N SER A 82 -7.25 -21.65 26.40
CA SER A 82 -8.47 -21.05 26.94
C SER A 82 -9.56 -20.95 25.88
N PHE A 83 -9.22 -20.52 24.66
CA PHE A 83 -10.13 -20.48 23.53
C PHE A 83 -10.64 -21.87 23.16
N GLY A 84 -9.78 -22.89 23.14
CA GLY A 84 -10.17 -24.28 22.88
C GLY A 84 -11.15 -24.83 23.91
N ALA A 85 -10.99 -24.47 25.19
CA ALA A 85 -11.87 -24.90 26.27
C ALA A 85 -13.20 -24.12 26.32
N LYS A 86 -13.16 -22.80 26.09
CA LYS A 86 -14.32 -21.92 26.14
C LYS A 86 -14.18 -20.80 25.08
N PRO A 87 -14.57 -21.06 23.83
CA PRO A 87 -14.47 -20.08 22.75
C PRO A 87 -15.27 -18.80 23.05
N THR A 88 -14.65 -17.65 22.86
CA THR A 88 -15.31 -16.34 22.87
C THR A 88 -14.90 -15.54 21.64
N ALA A 89 -15.78 -14.65 21.17
CA ALA A 89 -15.47 -13.80 20.02
C ALA A 89 -14.25 -12.89 20.29
N ASP A 90 -14.18 -12.28 21.47
CA ASP A 90 -13.04 -11.43 21.88
C ASP A 90 -11.71 -12.20 21.84
N MET A 91 -11.66 -13.42 22.38
CA MET A 91 -10.44 -14.23 22.35
C MET A 91 -10.05 -14.65 20.93
N ALA A 92 -11.04 -14.95 20.07
CA ALA A 92 -10.78 -15.19 18.66
C ALA A 92 -10.17 -13.96 17.98
N VAL A 93 -10.69 -12.75 18.21
CA VAL A 93 -10.12 -11.51 17.65
C VAL A 93 -8.70 -11.28 18.15
N ARG A 94 -8.41 -11.49 19.45
CA ARG A 94 -7.05 -11.37 20.00
C ARG A 94 -6.06 -12.30 19.30
N LEU A 95 -6.43 -13.57 19.14
CA LEU A 95 -5.61 -14.56 18.44
C LEU A 95 -5.46 -14.22 16.96
N ALA A 96 -6.51 -13.70 16.31
CA ALA A 96 -6.46 -13.27 14.92
C ALA A 96 -5.47 -12.12 14.73
N ASP A 97 -5.57 -11.08 15.56
CA ASP A 97 -4.68 -9.92 15.53
C ASP A 97 -3.21 -10.31 15.74
N TYR A 98 -2.95 -11.17 16.73
CA TYR A 98 -1.60 -11.66 17.00
C TYR A 98 -1.02 -12.37 15.77
N ASN A 99 -1.78 -13.30 15.19
CA ASN A 99 -1.35 -14.05 14.01
C ASN A 99 -1.15 -13.14 12.79
N GLY A 100 -2.06 -12.18 12.57
CA GLY A 100 -1.92 -11.19 11.50
C GLY A 100 -0.66 -10.33 11.64
N ALA A 101 -0.35 -9.89 12.87
CA ALA A 101 0.87 -9.14 13.16
C ALA A 101 2.14 -10.00 13.07
N ALA A 102 2.04 -11.31 13.31
CA ALA A 102 3.11 -12.29 13.11
C ALA A 102 3.29 -12.68 11.64
N GLY A 103 2.36 -12.30 10.76
CA GLY A 103 2.38 -12.63 9.35
C GLY A 103 1.74 -13.98 9.00
N ASP A 104 1.14 -14.68 9.96
CA ASP A 104 0.31 -15.87 9.72
C ASP A 104 -1.12 -15.45 9.36
N TYR A 105 -1.27 -14.99 8.13
CA TYR A 105 -2.54 -14.47 7.64
C TYR A 105 -3.62 -15.55 7.47
N ALA A 106 -3.21 -16.81 7.22
CA ALA A 106 -4.15 -17.93 7.14
C ALA A 106 -4.81 -18.19 8.49
N MET A 107 -4.01 -18.20 9.56
CA MET A 107 -4.52 -18.35 10.92
C MET A 107 -5.32 -17.12 11.36
N ALA A 108 -4.88 -15.92 11.00
CA ALA A 108 -5.63 -14.69 11.26
C ALA A 108 -7.06 -14.75 10.68
N VAL A 109 -7.19 -15.04 9.38
CA VAL A 109 -8.50 -15.20 8.72
C VAL A 109 -9.33 -16.30 9.37
N THR A 110 -8.69 -17.40 9.78
CA THR A 110 -9.38 -18.50 10.48
C THR A 110 -10.00 -18.03 11.79
N TYR A 111 -9.27 -17.27 12.60
CA TYR A 111 -9.77 -16.76 13.86
C TYR A 111 -10.80 -15.64 13.69
N TYR A 112 -10.62 -14.69 12.75
CA TYR A 112 -11.66 -13.69 12.48
C TYR A 112 -12.98 -14.35 12.05
N ARG A 113 -12.95 -15.38 11.19
CA ARG A 113 -14.15 -16.14 10.82
C ARG A 113 -14.77 -16.87 12.02
N LYS A 114 -13.97 -17.35 12.99
CA LYS A 114 -14.50 -17.92 14.24
C LYS A 114 -15.15 -16.83 15.10
N ALA A 115 -14.55 -15.65 15.19
CA ALA A 115 -15.12 -14.52 15.92
C ALA A 115 -16.50 -14.14 15.35
N GLU A 116 -16.64 -13.99 14.03
CA GLU A 116 -17.93 -13.69 13.39
C GLU A 116 -19.00 -14.75 13.66
N LYS A 117 -18.62 -16.03 13.74
CA LYS A 117 -19.56 -17.11 14.07
C LYS A 117 -20.02 -17.06 15.51
N LEU A 118 -19.13 -16.63 16.43
CA LEU A 118 -19.42 -16.53 17.85
C LEU A 118 -20.21 -15.26 18.20
N ASP A 119 -19.96 -14.18 17.47
CA ASP A 119 -20.71 -12.92 17.58
C ASP A 119 -20.97 -12.31 16.19
N PRO A 120 -22.10 -12.68 15.55
CA PRO A 120 -22.47 -12.13 14.25
C PRO A 120 -22.79 -10.62 14.26
N ALA A 121 -22.99 -10.01 15.44
CA ALA A 121 -23.28 -8.59 15.57
C ALA A 121 -22.01 -7.72 15.43
N THR A 122 -20.83 -8.32 15.58
CA THR A 122 -19.52 -7.65 15.45
C THR A 122 -18.77 -8.22 14.24
N PRO A 123 -19.16 -7.86 13.00
CA PRO A 123 -18.52 -8.38 11.80
C PRO A 123 -17.03 -8.02 11.75
N GLN A 124 -16.23 -8.92 11.17
CA GLN A 124 -14.78 -8.82 10.98
C GLN A 124 -14.43 -8.69 9.49
N GLY A 125 -15.35 -8.15 8.69
CA GLY A 125 -15.23 -8.16 7.22
C GLY A 125 -14.00 -7.40 6.73
N ALA A 126 -13.73 -6.24 7.32
CA ALA A 126 -12.56 -5.43 6.98
C ALA A 126 -11.26 -6.13 7.38
N GLU A 127 -11.21 -6.71 8.58
CA GLU A 127 -10.06 -7.43 9.12
C GLU A 127 -9.74 -8.69 8.32
N ILE A 128 -10.78 -9.43 7.90
CA ILE A 128 -10.64 -10.59 7.00
C ILE A 128 -10.08 -10.14 5.65
N PHE A 129 -10.59 -9.05 5.07
CA PHE A 129 -10.05 -8.49 3.83
C PHE A 129 -8.58 -8.08 3.99
N ASP A 130 -8.24 -7.40 5.07
CA ASP A 130 -6.89 -6.93 5.35
C ASP A 130 -5.88 -8.08 5.44
N ALA A 131 -6.22 -9.12 6.19
CA ALA A 131 -5.40 -10.31 6.31
C ALA A 131 -5.31 -11.07 4.99
N THR A 132 -6.42 -11.22 4.26
CA THR A 132 -6.45 -11.94 2.97
C THR A 132 -5.59 -11.24 1.91
N TYR A 133 -5.74 -9.92 1.76
CA TYR A 133 -4.94 -9.12 0.82
C TYR A 133 -3.45 -9.12 1.21
N SER A 134 -3.13 -9.04 2.50
CA SER A 134 -1.74 -9.10 2.95
C SER A 134 -1.11 -10.47 2.71
N GLY A 135 -1.89 -11.55 2.89
CA GLY A 135 -1.45 -12.91 2.59
C GLY A 135 -1.34 -13.20 1.09
N TYR A 136 -2.16 -12.59 0.24
CA TYR A 136 -2.00 -12.68 -1.22
C TYR A 136 -0.61 -12.20 -1.67
N ARG A 137 -0.10 -11.11 -1.09
CA ARG A 137 1.26 -10.60 -1.37
C ARG A 137 2.39 -11.54 -0.90
N LYS A 138 2.05 -12.60 -0.16
CA LYS A 138 2.96 -13.65 0.32
C LYS A 138 2.56 -15.05 -0.18
N ASP A 139 1.79 -15.12 -1.26
CA ASP A 139 1.34 -16.37 -1.88
C ASP A 139 0.51 -17.29 -0.95
N VAL A 140 -0.12 -16.74 0.09
CA VAL A 140 -0.98 -17.48 1.03
C VAL A 140 -2.40 -17.62 0.50
N PHE A 141 -2.88 -16.62 -0.22
CA PHE A 141 -4.23 -16.54 -0.77
C PHE A 141 -4.18 -16.27 -2.26
N THR A 142 -5.23 -16.69 -2.96
CA THR A 142 -5.42 -16.40 -4.38
C THR A 142 -6.06 -15.02 -4.58
N GLN A 143 -6.03 -14.52 -5.82
CA GLN A 143 -6.76 -13.30 -6.18
C GLN A 143 -8.28 -13.44 -5.94
N ASP A 144 -8.84 -14.63 -6.18
CA ASP A 144 -10.26 -14.91 -5.94
C ASP A 144 -10.63 -14.84 -4.45
N ASP A 145 -9.76 -15.33 -3.57
CA ASP A 145 -9.94 -15.21 -2.11
C ASP A 145 -10.01 -13.73 -1.69
N VAL A 146 -9.10 -12.90 -2.22
CA VAL A 146 -9.07 -11.45 -1.95
C VAL A 146 -10.34 -10.78 -2.46
N LEU A 147 -10.79 -11.14 -3.67
CA LEU A 147 -12.02 -10.61 -4.26
C LEU A 147 -13.24 -10.94 -3.40
N GLN A 148 -13.36 -12.19 -2.95
CA GLN A 148 -14.46 -12.61 -2.09
C GLN A 148 -14.44 -11.88 -0.74
N ALA A 149 -13.26 -11.70 -0.15
CA ALA A 149 -13.11 -10.97 1.10
C ALA A 149 -13.48 -9.48 0.93
N ALA A 150 -13.05 -8.85 -0.18
CA ALA A 150 -13.38 -7.47 -0.49
C ALA A 150 -14.89 -7.25 -0.65
N GLU A 151 -15.57 -8.14 -1.38
CA GLU A 151 -17.03 -8.06 -1.56
C GLU A 151 -17.79 -8.20 -0.23
N THR A 152 -17.29 -9.05 0.67
CA THR A 152 -17.85 -9.22 2.01
C THR A 152 -17.63 -7.98 2.86
N ALA A 153 -16.41 -7.42 2.85
CA ALA A 153 -16.06 -6.21 3.60
C ALA A 153 -16.93 -5.01 3.19
N LEU A 154 -17.16 -4.84 1.90
CA LEU A 154 -17.96 -3.75 1.34
C LEU A 154 -19.43 -3.75 1.76
N GLN A 155 -19.96 -4.87 2.26
CA GLN A 155 -21.32 -4.93 2.80
C GLN A 155 -21.40 -4.47 4.26
N ARG A 156 -20.26 -4.32 4.93
CA ARG A 156 -20.15 -4.25 6.40
C ARG A 156 -19.35 -3.04 6.89
N THR A 157 -18.72 -2.31 5.98
CA THR A 157 -17.90 -1.14 6.30
C THR A 157 -18.64 0.17 6.06
N ASP A 158 -18.19 1.23 6.74
CA ASP A 158 -18.60 2.60 6.47
C ASP A 158 -17.93 3.17 5.19
N ALA A 159 -18.15 4.45 4.91
CA ALA A 159 -17.57 5.12 3.75
C ALA A 159 -16.03 5.16 3.78
N GLY A 160 -15.41 5.25 4.95
CA GLY A 160 -13.95 5.25 5.10
C GLY A 160 -13.35 3.90 4.72
N GLY A 161 -13.84 2.82 5.33
CA GLY A 161 -13.35 1.49 4.98
C GLY A 161 -13.81 1.02 3.59
N THR A 162 -14.89 1.59 3.02
CA THR A 162 -15.24 1.39 1.61
C THR A 162 -14.12 1.89 0.70
N LEU A 163 -13.57 3.09 0.96
CA LEU A 163 -12.44 3.60 0.20
C LEU A 163 -11.20 2.73 0.40
N ASP A 164 -10.91 2.30 1.64
CA ASP A 164 -9.76 1.44 1.91
C ASP A 164 -9.79 0.14 1.10
N VAL A 165 -10.96 -0.53 1.05
CA VAL A 165 -11.14 -1.75 0.25
C VAL A 165 -11.02 -1.44 -1.24
N CYS A 166 -11.74 -0.42 -1.73
CA CYS A 166 -11.80 -0.14 -3.15
C CYS A 166 -10.47 0.39 -3.73
N GLU A 167 -9.72 1.22 -3.00
CA GLU A 167 -8.40 1.70 -3.43
C GLU A 167 -7.42 0.53 -3.59
N ARG A 168 -7.38 -0.38 -2.62
CA ARG A 168 -6.51 -1.56 -2.66
C ARG A 168 -6.89 -2.52 -3.79
N MET A 169 -8.18 -2.73 -4.01
CA MET A 169 -8.66 -3.59 -5.10
C MET A 169 -8.48 -2.94 -6.48
N ALA A 170 -8.62 -1.62 -6.60
CA ALA A 170 -8.31 -0.90 -7.83
C ALA A 170 -6.81 -0.97 -8.14
N PHE A 171 -5.97 -0.82 -7.12
CA PHE A 171 -4.52 -1.01 -7.24
C PHE A 171 -4.16 -2.45 -7.62
N LEU A 172 -4.80 -3.46 -7.03
CA LEU A 172 -4.61 -4.85 -7.41
C LEU A 172 -4.96 -5.08 -8.89
N GLY A 173 -6.11 -4.55 -9.35
CA GLY A 173 -6.49 -4.60 -10.77
C GLY A 173 -5.45 -3.96 -11.69
N LYS A 174 -4.84 -2.84 -11.27
CA LYS A 174 -3.71 -2.25 -12.00
C LYS A 174 -2.50 -3.18 -12.05
N GLN A 175 -2.10 -3.76 -10.91
CA GLN A 175 -0.93 -4.65 -10.82
C GLN A 175 -1.08 -5.94 -11.63
N THR A 176 -2.29 -6.47 -11.72
CA THR A 176 -2.59 -7.70 -12.48
C THR A 176 -3.05 -7.41 -13.91
N GLU A 177 -3.00 -6.15 -14.35
CA GLU A 177 -3.52 -5.68 -15.65
C GLU A 177 -5.01 -6.03 -15.89
N ASP A 178 -5.77 -6.29 -14.83
CA ASP A 178 -7.21 -6.56 -14.88
C ASP A 178 -7.99 -5.25 -14.80
N LYS A 179 -8.21 -4.67 -15.97
CA LYS A 179 -8.98 -3.42 -16.12
C LYS A 179 -10.44 -3.55 -15.65
N HIS A 180 -11.04 -4.74 -15.74
CA HIS A 180 -12.41 -4.95 -15.28
C HIS A 180 -12.47 -4.91 -13.75
N LEU A 181 -11.52 -5.56 -13.07
CA LEU A 181 -11.38 -5.48 -11.62
C LEU A 181 -11.13 -4.04 -11.17
N GLN A 182 -10.19 -3.34 -11.81
CA GLN A 182 -9.89 -1.95 -11.51
C GLN A 182 -11.13 -1.06 -11.65
N ALA A 183 -11.82 -1.13 -12.78
CA ALA A 183 -13.02 -0.35 -13.04
C ALA A 183 -14.17 -0.67 -12.06
N LYS A 184 -14.36 -1.95 -11.70
CA LYS A 184 -15.37 -2.38 -10.73
C LYS A 184 -15.20 -1.68 -9.38
N PHE A 185 -13.99 -1.66 -8.85
CA PHE A 185 -13.73 -1.09 -7.52
C PHE A 185 -13.61 0.43 -7.53
N LEU A 186 -13.13 1.05 -8.62
CA LEU A 186 -13.23 2.50 -8.82
C LEU A 186 -14.70 2.94 -8.79
N ARG A 187 -15.58 2.25 -9.53
CA ARG A 187 -17.01 2.56 -9.52
C ARG A 187 -17.64 2.39 -8.14
N ALA A 188 -17.34 1.29 -7.47
CA ALA A 188 -17.83 1.04 -6.12
C ALA A 188 -17.37 2.12 -5.12
N ALA A 189 -16.13 2.61 -5.21
CA ALA A 189 -15.65 3.72 -4.38
C ALA A 189 -16.50 4.98 -4.59
N ILE A 190 -16.67 5.43 -5.83
CA ILE A 190 -17.40 6.67 -6.14
C ILE A 190 -18.87 6.56 -5.75
N ASP A 191 -19.55 5.48 -6.15
CA ASP A 191 -20.99 5.32 -5.94
C ASP A 191 -21.34 5.23 -4.45
N ARG A 192 -20.61 4.41 -3.68
CA ARG A 192 -20.92 4.15 -2.26
C ARG A 192 -20.52 5.28 -1.33
N THR A 193 -19.65 6.17 -1.78
CA THR A 193 -19.22 7.32 -0.98
C THR A 193 -19.81 8.63 -1.47
N ALA A 194 -20.71 8.62 -2.47
CA ALA A 194 -21.27 9.83 -3.09
C ALA A 194 -21.84 10.84 -2.07
N ASP A 195 -22.57 10.34 -1.06
CA ASP A 195 -23.22 11.17 -0.04
C ASP A 195 -22.33 11.49 1.17
N ALA A 196 -21.09 10.99 1.19
CA ALA A 196 -20.17 11.29 2.28
C ALA A 196 -19.73 12.77 2.24
N THR A 197 -19.81 13.43 3.39
CA THR A 197 -19.45 14.85 3.57
C THR A 197 -18.18 15.06 4.39
N ASP A 198 -17.62 13.99 4.96
CA ASP A 198 -16.34 14.04 5.65
C ASP A 198 -15.23 14.49 4.67
N ALA A 199 -14.46 15.49 5.09
CA ALA A 199 -13.50 16.15 4.21
C ALA A 199 -12.39 15.20 3.72
N GLU A 200 -11.97 14.24 4.56
CA GLU A 200 -10.93 13.29 4.18
C GLU A 200 -11.48 12.25 3.19
N ILE A 201 -12.71 11.77 3.41
CA ILE A 201 -13.40 10.88 2.46
C ILE A 201 -13.60 11.58 1.11
N VAL A 202 -14.05 12.84 1.11
CA VAL A 202 -14.24 13.62 -0.12
C VAL A 202 -12.93 13.78 -0.87
N LYS A 203 -11.85 14.16 -0.16
CA LYS A 203 -10.52 14.33 -0.76
C LYS A 203 -9.97 13.03 -1.34
N ARG A 204 -10.09 11.91 -0.63
CA ARG A 204 -9.68 10.59 -1.12
C ARG A 204 -10.47 10.20 -2.36
N ARG A 205 -11.80 10.35 -2.34
CA ARG A 205 -12.67 10.13 -3.51
C ARG A 205 -12.25 11.00 -4.71
N GLU A 206 -11.97 12.29 -4.49
CA GLU A 206 -11.48 13.20 -5.53
C GLU A 206 -10.16 12.73 -6.14
N SER A 207 -9.24 12.19 -5.33
CA SER A 207 -7.96 11.66 -5.81
C SER A 207 -8.10 10.47 -6.76
N MET A 208 -9.21 9.72 -6.67
CA MET A 208 -9.53 8.57 -7.52
C MET A 208 -10.21 8.99 -8.85
N MET A 209 -10.67 10.24 -8.96
CA MET A 209 -11.44 10.69 -10.12
C MET A 209 -10.69 10.64 -11.47
N PRO A 210 -9.36 10.89 -11.56
CA PRO A 210 -8.64 10.70 -12.81
C PRO A 210 -8.72 9.26 -13.33
N ASP A 211 -8.51 8.28 -12.44
CA ASP A 211 -8.56 6.87 -12.80
C ASP A 211 -10.01 6.41 -13.06
N TYR A 212 -11.00 6.94 -12.31
CA TYR A 212 -12.41 6.71 -12.60
C TYR A 212 -12.78 7.20 -14.00
N ALA A 213 -12.41 8.43 -14.36
CA ALA A 213 -12.66 8.97 -15.70
C ALA A 213 -12.00 8.10 -16.78
N LEU A 214 -10.78 7.62 -16.52
CA LEU A 214 -10.04 6.80 -17.46
C LEU A 214 -10.63 5.39 -17.65
N TYR A 215 -10.85 4.65 -16.56
CA TYR A 215 -11.16 3.23 -16.61
C TYR A 215 -12.66 2.91 -16.50
N VAL A 216 -13.45 3.83 -15.97
CA VAL A 216 -14.90 3.64 -15.78
C VAL A 216 -15.69 4.42 -16.83
N GLU A 217 -15.33 5.68 -17.07
CA GLU A 217 -16.00 6.53 -18.07
C GLU A 217 -15.39 6.38 -19.47
N ASN A 218 -14.18 5.81 -19.58
CA ASN A 218 -13.41 5.73 -20.83
C ASN A 218 -13.16 7.11 -21.47
N ASP A 219 -12.99 8.14 -20.64
CA ASP A 219 -12.76 9.52 -21.05
C ASP A 219 -11.35 9.97 -20.65
N GLY A 220 -10.39 9.67 -21.53
CA GLY A 220 -8.99 10.06 -21.34
C GLY A 220 -8.77 11.57 -21.28
N ALA A 221 -9.58 12.36 -21.99
CA ALA A 221 -9.46 13.83 -21.97
C ALA A 221 -9.89 14.40 -20.61
N LYS A 222 -10.99 13.89 -20.07
CA LYS A 222 -11.45 14.23 -18.71
C LYS A 222 -10.46 13.75 -17.66
N ALA A 223 -9.93 12.53 -17.78
CA ALA A 223 -8.89 12.02 -16.88
C ALA A 223 -7.66 12.93 -16.84
N VAL A 224 -7.16 13.35 -18.01
CA VAL A 224 -6.05 14.30 -18.14
C VAL A 224 -6.37 15.63 -17.46
N LYS A 225 -7.55 16.20 -17.69
CA LYS A 225 -7.99 17.45 -17.05
C LYS A 225 -8.03 17.33 -15.53
N LEU A 226 -8.62 16.24 -15.02
CA LEU A 226 -8.73 15.98 -13.58
C LEU A 226 -7.36 15.78 -12.94
N LYS A 227 -6.48 15.00 -13.57
CA LYS A 227 -5.13 14.79 -13.07
C LYS A 227 -4.35 16.09 -12.98
N ARG A 228 -4.39 16.93 -14.02
CA ARG A 228 -3.70 18.24 -14.00
C ARG A 228 -4.24 19.16 -12.90
N ALA A 229 -5.55 19.10 -12.63
CA ALA A 229 -6.18 19.89 -11.58
C ALA A 229 -5.85 19.40 -10.17
N SER A 230 -5.48 18.11 -10.00
CA SER A 230 -5.09 17.55 -8.70
C SER A 230 -3.59 17.69 -8.39
N MET A 231 -2.79 18.17 -9.34
CA MET A 231 -1.38 18.47 -9.10
C MET A 231 -1.23 19.66 -8.13
N PRO A 232 -0.19 19.67 -7.27
CA PRO A 232 0.01 20.75 -6.30
C PRO A 232 0.28 22.10 -6.98
N GLU A 233 0.07 23.21 -6.26
CA GLU A 233 0.44 24.54 -6.74
C GLU A 233 1.94 24.59 -7.09
N GLY A 234 2.29 25.23 -8.21
CA GLY A 234 3.67 25.34 -8.67
C GLY A 234 4.26 24.07 -9.31
N TRP A 235 3.49 22.99 -9.46
CA TRP A 235 4.00 21.70 -9.98
C TRP A 235 4.69 21.79 -11.36
N MET A 236 4.32 22.79 -12.17
CA MET A 236 4.91 23.01 -13.49
C MET A 236 6.37 23.48 -13.43
N GLU A 237 6.87 23.92 -12.27
CA GLU A 237 8.27 24.34 -12.07
C GLU A 237 9.06 23.38 -11.17
N ASP A 238 8.47 22.23 -10.83
CA ASP A 238 9.09 21.19 -10.02
C ASP A 238 9.39 19.95 -10.89
N ALA A 239 10.66 19.57 -10.96
CA ALA A 239 11.10 18.46 -11.81
C ALA A 239 10.44 17.12 -11.44
N GLY A 240 10.33 16.84 -10.14
CA GLY A 240 9.71 15.63 -9.61
C GLY A 240 8.21 15.55 -9.90
N GLN A 241 7.48 16.68 -9.81
CA GLN A 241 6.06 16.73 -10.12
C GLN A 241 5.78 16.63 -11.62
N LEU A 242 6.60 17.28 -12.46
CA LEU A 242 6.53 17.12 -13.92
C LEU A 242 6.72 15.65 -14.32
N ASN A 243 7.70 14.98 -13.71
CA ASN A 243 7.93 13.55 -13.91
C ASN A 243 6.77 12.70 -13.39
N SER A 244 6.23 13.00 -12.22
CA SER A 244 5.09 12.28 -11.64
C SER A 244 3.86 12.33 -12.55
N TYR A 245 3.59 13.49 -13.17
CA TYR A 245 2.53 13.62 -14.17
C TYR A 245 2.85 12.82 -15.44
N ALA A 246 4.08 12.96 -15.96
CA ALA A 246 4.49 12.30 -17.20
C ALA A 246 4.47 10.77 -17.08
N TRP A 247 4.89 10.23 -15.93
CA TRP A 247 4.82 8.80 -15.63
C TRP A 247 3.37 8.31 -15.55
N TRP A 248 2.49 9.03 -14.85
CA TRP A 248 1.05 8.68 -14.83
C TRP A 248 0.46 8.66 -16.24
N ALA A 249 0.81 9.63 -17.08
CA ALA A 249 0.34 9.73 -18.46
C ALA A 249 0.86 8.58 -19.34
N PHE A 250 2.13 8.18 -19.15
CA PHE A 250 2.73 7.00 -19.77
C PHE A 250 1.97 5.72 -19.38
N GLU A 251 1.84 5.43 -18.09
CA GLU A 251 1.14 4.23 -17.59
C GLU A 251 -0.33 4.17 -18.05
N SER A 252 -0.96 5.34 -18.16
CA SER A 252 -2.36 5.47 -18.55
C SER A 252 -2.59 5.48 -20.06
N GLY A 253 -1.52 5.62 -20.86
CA GLY A 253 -1.62 5.73 -22.32
C GLY A 253 -2.36 6.99 -22.80
N VAL A 254 -2.33 8.09 -22.04
CA VAL A 254 -3.00 9.35 -22.35
C VAL A 254 -2.01 10.51 -22.38
N ASP A 255 -2.35 11.59 -23.10
CA ASP A 255 -1.52 12.81 -23.22
C ASP A 255 -0.03 12.55 -23.53
N THR A 256 0.30 11.49 -24.29
CA THR A 256 1.69 11.02 -24.48
C THR A 256 2.62 12.12 -24.98
N LYS A 257 2.14 12.97 -25.91
CA LYS A 257 2.90 14.09 -26.44
C LYS A 257 3.08 15.22 -25.42
N GLY A 258 2.03 15.57 -24.67
CA GLY A 258 2.10 16.59 -23.63
C GLY A 258 2.99 16.14 -22.48
N ALA A 259 2.84 14.90 -22.05
CA ALA A 259 3.68 14.23 -21.06
C ALA A 259 5.15 14.23 -21.47
N LEU A 260 5.48 13.92 -22.73
CA LEU A 260 6.87 13.95 -23.20
C LEU A 260 7.48 15.35 -23.10
N ALA A 261 6.73 16.39 -23.47
CA ALA A 261 7.18 17.77 -23.33
C ALA A 261 7.44 18.14 -21.86
N LEU A 262 6.58 17.69 -20.94
CA LEU A 262 6.74 17.93 -19.51
C LEU A 262 7.90 17.13 -18.91
N ALA A 263 8.10 15.88 -19.30
CA ALA A 263 9.26 15.08 -18.89
C ALA A 263 10.57 15.75 -19.32
N ARG A 264 10.65 16.23 -20.57
CA ARG A 264 11.83 16.98 -21.05
C ARG A 264 12.07 18.25 -20.23
N LYS A 265 11.02 19.05 -19.99
CA LYS A 265 11.12 20.21 -19.09
C LYS A 265 11.63 19.81 -17.71
N GLY A 266 11.12 18.71 -17.15
CA GLY A 266 11.56 18.18 -15.85
C GLY A 266 13.05 17.81 -15.84
N ALA A 267 13.53 17.13 -16.90
CA ALA A 267 14.93 16.78 -17.04
C ALA A 267 15.86 18.00 -17.18
N ASP A 268 15.38 19.07 -17.82
CA ASP A 268 16.10 20.35 -17.91
C ASP A 268 16.17 21.09 -16.57
N LEU A 269 15.13 20.97 -15.73
CA LEU A 269 15.07 21.58 -14.39
C LEU A 269 15.84 20.77 -13.33
N ALA A 270 15.94 19.46 -13.48
CA ALA A 270 16.57 18.58 -12.51
C ALA A 270 18.09 18.80 -12.42
N ALA A 271 18.61 18.75 -11.20
CA ALA A 271 20.05 18.70 -10.97
C ALA A 271 20.63 17.37 -11.49
N PRO A 272 21.92 17.33 -11.88
CA PRO A 272 22.57 16.08 -12.28
C PRO A 272 22.45 14.98 -11.22
N GLY A 273 22.32 13.73 -11.68
CA GLY A 273 22.19 12.55 -10.83
C GLY A 273 20.87 11.79 -11.00
N LYS A 274 20.54 10.99 -9.98
CA LYS A 274 19.47 9.98 -10.04
C LYS A 274 18.09 10.52 -10.41
N GLU A 275 17.72 11.69 -9.90
CA GLU A 275 16.44 12.30 -10.26
C GLU A 275 16.36 12.54 -11.76
N LYS A 276 17.33 13.27 -12.32
CA LYS A 276 17.39 13.55 -13.75
C LYS A 276 17.43 12.26 -14.59
N ALA A 277 18.16 11.24 -14.15
CA ALA A 277 18.17 9.93 -14.79
C ALA A 277 16.77 9.31 -14.87
N MET A 278 15.99 9.36 -13.78
CA MET A 278 14.61 8.86 -13.75
C MET A 278 13.70 9.64 -14.70
N ILE A 279 13.83 10.97 -14.77
CA ILE A 279 12.99 11.79 -15.66
C ILE A 279 13.33 11.51 -17.14
N LEU A 280 14.61 11.34 -17.45
CA LEU A 280 15.06 10.98 -18.80
C LEU A 280 14.55 9.59 -19.22
N ASP A 281 14.47 8.64 -18.29
CA ASP A 281 13.87 7.32 -18.55
C ASP A 281 12.36 7.41 -18.83
N THR A 282 11.61 8.19 -18.05
CA THR A 282 10.20 8.49 -18.36
C THR A 282 10.03 9.09 -19.75
N ALA A 283 10.91 10.04 -20.12
CA ALA A 283 10.90 10.62 -21.46
C ALA A 283 11.21 9.58 -22.56
N ALA A 284 12.14 8.65 -22.29
CA ALA A 284 12.47 7.56 -23.21
C ALA A 284 11.28 6.60 -23.42
N GLU A 285 10.59 6.22 -22.35
CA GLU A 285 9.36 5.42 -22.40
C GLU A 285 8.25 6.08 -23.23
N LEU A 286 8.06 7.40 -23.05
CA LEU A 286 7.10 8.18 -23.82
C LEU A 286 7.50 8.31 -25.30
N CYS A 287 8.79 8.47 -25.62
CA CYS A 287 9.29 8.43 -27.00
C CYS A 287 9.01 7.06 -27.64
N ASN A 288 9.28 5.97 -26.93
CA ASN A 288 8.97 4.62 -27.39
C ASN A 288 7.45 4.42 -27.63
N ALA A 289 6.59 4.91 -26.73
CA ALA A 289 5.14 4.87 -26.90
C ALA A 289 4.65 5.67 -28.14
N LEU A 290 5.44 6.64 -28.61
CA LEU A 290 5.21 7.40 -29.85
C LEU A 290 5.87 6.76 -31.09
N ASN A 291 6.41 5.54 -30.95
CA ASN A 291 7.21 4.84 -31.95
C ASN A 291 8.51 5.56 -32.35
N ASP A 292 9.05 6.43 -31.50
CA ASP A 292 10.35 7.08 -31.68
C ASP A 292 11.43 6.35 -30.86
N CYS A 293 11.74 5.11 -31.25
CA CYS A 293 12.75 4.30 -30.54
C CYS A 293 14.17 4.88 -30.71
N HIS A 294 14.41 5.66 -31.77
CA HIS A 294 15.68 6.36 -31.95
C HIS A 294 15.94 7.35 -30.81
N GLU A 295 14.94 8.19 -30.51
CA GLU A 295 15.05 9.16 -29.43
C GLU A 295 14.99 8.47 -28.05
N ALA A 296 14.21 7.40 -27.90
CA ALA A 296 14.22 6.59 -26.67
C ALA A 296 15.64 6.08 -26.33
N VAL A 297 16.35 5.50 -27.31
CA VAL A 297 17.75 5.08 -27.16
C VAL A 297 18.67 6.25 -26.78
N ALA A 298 18.48 7.42 -27.37
CA ALA A 298 19.29 8.59 -27.08
C ALA A 298 19.07 9.11 -25.64
N LEU A 299 17.82 9.15 -25.18
CA LEU A 299 17.46 9.56 -23.82
C LEU A 299 17.94 8.56 -22.77
N THR A 300 17.81 7.24 -23.02
CA THR A 300 18.33 6.23 -22.08
C THR A 300 19.85 6.31 -21.92
N LYS A 301 20.60 6.62 -23.00
CA LYS A 301 22.05 6.87 -22.89
C LYS A 301 22.36 8.09 -22.02
N GLN A 302 21.53 9.13 -22.07
CA GLN A 302 21.68 10.28 -21.17
C GLN A 302 21.34 9.89 -19.73
N ALA A 303 20.28 9.12 -19.50
CA ALA A 303 19.94 8.59 -18.17
C ALA A 303 21.11 7.78 -17.57
N MET A 304 21.75 6.92 -18.37
CA MET A 304 22.94 6.17 -17.97
C MET A 304 24.14 7.07 -17.63
N ALA A 305 24.28 8.22 -18.29
CA ALA A 305 25.35 9.17 -17.96
C ALA A 305 25.11 9.86 -16.60
N GLU A 306 23.84 10.08 -16.25
CA GLU A 306 23.43 10.67 -14.97
C GLU A 306 23.48 9.66 -13.80
N ASP A 307 23.29 8.36 -14.06
CA ASP A 307 23.42 7.28 -13.07
C ASP A 307 24.12 6.02 -13.65
N PRO A 308 25.46 6.04 -13.79
CA PRO A 308 26.22 5.02 -14.53
C PRO A 308 26.27 3.64 -13.87
N GLU A 309 26.03 3.57 -12.56
CA GLU A 309 26.03 2.32 -11.79
C GLU A 309 24.68 1.59 -11.87
N SER A 310 23.67 2.20 -12.48
CA SER A 310 22.34 1.60 -12.62
C SER A 310 22.33 0.50 -13.69
N GLU A 311 22.25 -0.75 -13.24
CA GLU A 311 22.02 -1.91 -14.12
C GLU A 311 20.65 -1.86 -14.82
N TYR A 312 19.69 -1.12 -14.25
CA TYR A 312 18.37 -0.95 -14.85
C TYR A 312 18.46 -0.21 -16.20
N TYR A 313 19.19 0.92 -16.26
CA TYR A 313 19.29 1.70 -17.51
C TYR A 313 20.10 0.98 -18.60
N LYS A 314 21.04 0.11 -18.22
CA LYS A 314 21.75 -0.76 -19.17
C LYS A 314 20.78 -1.72 -19.86
N LYS A 315 19.94 -2.43 -19.09
CA LYS A 315 18.90 -3.32 -19.63
C LYS A 315 17.86 -2.58 -20.46
N GLN A 316 17.49 -1.38 -20.01
CA GLN A 316 16.55 -0.53 -20.72
C GLN A 316 17.08 -0.09 -22.09
N LEU A 317 18.38 0.22 -22.18
CA LEU A 317 19.05 0.55 -23.44
C LEU A 317 18.99 -0.64 -24.41
N ASP A 318 19.34 -1.84 -23.93
CA ASP A 318 19.27 -3.06 -24.74
C ASP A 318 17.86 -3.27 -25.29
N ARG A 319 16.83 -3.13 -24.43
CA ARG A 319 15.41 -3.25 -24.81
C ARG A 319 15.02 -2.27 -25.94
N PHE A 320 15.38 -0.99 -25.82
CA PHE A 320 15.03 -0.01 -26.86
C PHE A 320 15.86 -0.18 -28.13
N GLN A 321 17.09 -0.69 -28.05
CA GLN A 321 17.89 -1.03 -29.22
C GLN A 321 17.30 -2.21 -30.00
N ASP A 322 16.81 -3.23 -29.30
CA ASP A 322 16.11 -4.36 -29.91
C ASP A 322 14.82 -3.90 -30.60
N LEU A 323 14.01 -3.08 -29.93
CA LEU A 323 12.80 -2.48 -30.52
C LEU A 323 13.13 -1.65 -31.75
N LEU A 324 14.16 -0.80 -31.69
CA LEU A 324 14.61 -0.01 -32.83
C LEU A 324 15.05 -0.88 -34.02
N ALA A 325 15.69 -2.02 -33.77
CA ALA A 325 16.07 -2.95 -34.83
C ALA A 325 14.88 -3.57 -35.56
N THR A 326 13.72 -3.68 -34.88
CA THR A 326 12.47 -4.20 -35.48
C THR A 326 11.65 -3.15 -36.25
N GLN A 327 11.99 -1.86 -36.14
CA GLN A 327 11.29 -0.76 -36.85
C GLN A 327 11.80 -0.52 -38.29
N LYS A 328 12.70 -1.37 -38.79
CA LYS A 328 13.20 -1.33 -40.17
C LYS A 328 12.22 -1.95 -41.16
#